data_AF-A0A2E8S385-F1
#
_entry.id   AF-A0A2E8S385-F1
#
_cell.length_a   1.000
_cell.length_b   1.000
_cell.length_c   1.000
_cell.angle_alpha   90.00
_cell.angle_beta   90.00
_cell.angle_gamma   90.00
#
_symmetry.space_group_name_H-M   'P 1'
#
loop_
_entity.id
_entity.type
_entity.pdbx_description
1 polymer ?
#
loop_
_entity_poly.entity_id
_entity_poly.type
_entity_poly.pdbx_seq_one_letter_code
_entity_poly.pdbx_strand_id
1 'polypeptide(L)'
;MGSTQTRQLAVNVDIDAMRHYQAIWGLESSESATADPIWELGVPRFMKLFKDLGIRATFFVVASDLVATDEGGAATSSESIEQRQQTLRQMIAEGH
;
A
#
# COMPACT_ATOMS: atom_id res chain seq x y z
N MET A 1 -41.65 9.13 -15.69
CA MET A 1 -40.57 8.14 -15.54
C MET A 1 -39.46 8.80 -14.74
N GLY A 2 -39.31 8.45 -13.46
CA GLY A 2 -38.25 9.02 -12.62
C GLY A 2 -36.90 8.50 -13.08
N SER A 3 -35.91 9.39 -13.23
CA SER A 3 -34.55 8.96 -13.55
C SER A 3 -33.99 8.14 -12.40
N THR A 4 -33.56 6.91 -12.68
CA THR A 4 -32.79 6.13 -11.72
C THR A 4 -31.44 6.80 -11.58
N GLN A 5 -31.19 7.50 -10.47
CA GLN A 5 -29.84 8.02 -10.22
C GLN A 5 -28.87 6.86 -10.07
N THR A 6 -27.87 6.82 -10.95
CA THR A 6 -26.73 5.91 -10.82
C THR A 6 -25.88 6.38 -9.64
N ARG A 7 -25.85 5.59 -8.57
CA ARG A 7 -24.94 5.84 -7.44
C ARG A 7 -23.56 5.34 -7.83
N GLN A 8 -22.58 6.23 -7.84
CA GLN A 8 -21.18 5.89 -8.03
C GLN A 8 -20.52 5.69 -6.66
N LEU A 9 -19.69 4.66 -6.56
CA LEU A 9 -18.89 4.36 -5.37
C LEU A 9 -17.43 4.20 -5.81
N ALA A 10 -16.52 4.76 -5.02
CA ALA A 10 -15.08 4.63 -5.20
C ALA A 10 -14.47 3.98 -3.96
N VAL A 11 -13.45 3.15 -4.17
CA VAL A 11 -12.67 2.51 -3.11
C VAL A 11 -11.24 3.00 -3.23
N ASN A 12 -10.76 3.68 -2.20
CA ASN A 12 -9.40 4.20 -2.13
C ASN A 12 -8.69 3.50 -0.97
N VAL A 13 -7.42 3.13 -1.18
CA VAL A 13 -6.58 2.47 -0.17
C VAL A 13 -5.27 3.23 -0.05
N ASP A 14 -5.04 3.83 1.11
CA ASP A 14 -3.76 4.42 1.46
C ASP A 14 -2.84 3.31 1.98
N ILE A 15 -1.68 3.12 1.34
CA ILE A 15 -0.66 2.16 1.73
C ILE A 15 0.34 2.89 2.62
N ASP A 16 0.07 2.89 3.91
CA ASP A 16 0.95 3.39 4.94
C ASP A 16 1.70 2.23 5.61
N ALA A 17 3.02 2.14 5.41
CA ALA A 17 3.89 1.29 6.21
C ALA A 17 3.71 1.49 7.73
N MET A 18 4.01 0.45 8.51
CA MET A 18 3.84 0.44 9.98
C MET A 18 4.55 1.61 10.67
N ARG A 19 5.69 2.05 10.12
CA ARG A 19 6.45 3.21 10.59
C ARG A 19 5.63 4.51 10.63
N HIS A 20 4.71 4.72 9.68
CA HIS A 20 3.89 5.92 9.63
C HIS A 20 2.93 5.95 10.82
N TYR A 21 2.37 4.80 11.16
CA TYR A 21 1.53 4.66 12.34
C TYR A 21 2.34 4.89 13.61
N GLN A 22 3.52 4.28 13.74
CA GLN A 22 4.44 4.49 14.88
C GLN A 22 4.79 5.98 15.07
N ALA A 23 5.10 6.69 13.98
CA ALA A 23 5.45 8.10 14.01
C ALA A 23 4.31 9.00 14.52
N ILE A 24 3.04 8.69 14.18
CA ILE A 24 1.87 9.42 14.70
C ILE A 24 1.82 9.36 16.25
N TRP A 25 2.27 8.25 16.82
CA TRP A 25 2.32 8.04 18.26
C TRP A 25 3.64 8.49 18.91
N GLY A 26 4.55 9.10 18.14
CA GLY A 26 5.87 9.52 18.64
C GLY A 26 6.79 8.35 19.02
N LEU A 27 6.51 7.15 18.50
CA LEU A 27 7.37 5.99 18.70
C LEU A 27 8.53 6.02 17.71
N GLU A 28 9.74 5.73 18.18
CA GLU A 28 10.86 5.49 17.27
C GLU A 28 10.59 4.23 16.45
N SER A 29 10.83 4.31 15.15
CA SER A 29 10.75 3.16 14.27
C SER A 29 11.77 2.13 14.75
N SER A 30 11.32 0.97 15.20
CA SER A 30 12.24 -0.14 15.44
C SER A 30 12.89 -0.49 14.11
N GLU A 31 14.17 -0.18 13.94
CA GLU A 31 14.96 -0.39 12.71
C GLU A 31 14.93 -1.84 12.19
N SER A 32 14.38 -2.77 12.96
CA SER A 32 14.42 -4.22 12.73
C SER A 32 13.22 -4.81 12.01
N ALA A 33 12.24 -4.03 11.53
CA ALA A 33 11.18 -4.61 10.70
C ALA A 33 11.69 -4.79 9.26
N THR A 34 12.54 -5.80 9.04
CA THR A 34 12.91 -6.29 7.69
C THR A 34 11.70 -6.67 6.84
N ALA A 35 10.55 -6.85 7.49
CA ALA A 35 9.26 -7.26 6.97
C ALA A 35 8.17 -6.26 7.43
N ASP A 36 7.63 -5.45 6.52
CA ASP A 36 6.48 -4.59 6.83
C ASP A 36 5.17 -5.35 6.59
N PRO A 37 4.35 -5.61 7.62
CA PRO A 37 3.14 -6.43 7.48
C PRO A 37 2.10 -5.82 6.54
N ILE A 38 2.12 -4.50 6.31
CA ILE A 38 1.23 -3.83 5.37
C ILE A 38 1.59 -4.25 3.94
N TRP A 39 2.88 -4.25 3.61
CA TRP A 39 3.37 -4.64 2.29
C TRP A 39 3.34 -6.15 2.06
N GLU A 40 3.68 -6.95 3.08
CA GLU A 40 3.75 -8.41 2.95
C GLU A 40 2.38 -9.09 2.99
N LEU A 41 1.46 -8.57 3.81
CA LEU A 41 0.17 -9.22 4.07
C LEU A 41 -1.00 -8.34 3.63
N GLY A 42 -0.96 -7.05 3.96
CA GLY A 42 -2.07 -6.12 3.69
C GLY A 42 -2.36 -5.97 2.20
N VAL A 43 -1.37 -5.52 1.43
CA VAL A 43 -1.51 -5.26 -0.01
C VAL A 43 -1.95 -6.51 -0.78
N PRO A 44 -1.29 -7.69 -0.64
CA PRO A 44 -1.74 -8.90 -1.35
C PRO A 44 -3.16 -9.34 -0.98
N ARG A 45 -3.59 -9.16 0.28
CA ARG A 45 -4.96 -9.49 0.71
C ARG A 45 -5.99 -8.57 0.07
N PHE A 46 -5.72 -7.27 -0.03
CA PHE A 46 -6.62 -6.33 -0.70
C PHE A 46 -6.70 -6.58 -2.20
N MET A 47 -5.57 -6.83 -2.86
CA MET A 47 -5.56 -7.22 -4.29
C MET A 47 -6.45 -8.45 -4.52
N LYS A 48 -6.25 -9.51 -3.72
CA LYS A 48 -7.07 -10.73 -3.81
C LYS A 48 -8.54 -10.42 -3.57
N LEU A 49 -8.88 -9.66 -2.53
CA LEU A 49 -10.26 -9.30 -2.21
C LEU A 49 -10.94 -8.55 -3.36
N PHE A 50 -10.27 -7.53 -3.91
CA PHE A 50 -10.83 -6.72 -4.99
C PHE A 50 -10.97 -7.51 -6.29
N LYS A 51 -10.01 -8.39 -6.58
CA LYS A 51 -10.09 -9.33 -7.69
C LYS A 51 -11.28 -10.28 -7.55
N ASP A 52 -11.43 -10.91 -6.38
CA ASP A 52 -12.51 -11.87 -6.12
C ASP A 52 -13.91 -11.22 -6.20
N LEU A 53 -14.01 -9.93 -5.84
CA LEU A 53 -15.27 -9.18 -5.85
C LEU A 53 -15.50 -8.34 -7.12
N GLY A 54 -14.54 -8.30 -8.06
CA GLY A 54 -14.61 -7.46 -9.25
C GLY A 54 -14.63 -5.95 -8.95
N ILE A 55 -14.00 -5.52 -7.86
CA ILE A 55 -13.92 -4.13 -7.43
C ILE A 55 -12.69 -3.47 -8.06
N ARG A 56 -12.86 -2.28 -8.66
CA ARG A 56 -11.74 -1.40 -9.00
C ARG A 56 -11.46 -0.47 -7.83
N ALA A 57 -10.21 -0.44 -7.40
CA ALA A 57 -9.76 0.43 -6.32
C ALA A 57 -8.73 1.44 -6.85
N THR A 58 -8.33 2.39 -6.01
CA THR A 58 -7.16 3.24 -6.25
C THR A 58 -6.25 3.13 -5.04
N PHE A 59 -4.99 2.79 -5.27
CA PHE A 59 -3.99 2.67 -4.22
C PHE A 59 -3.09 3.90 -4.21
N PHE A 60 -3.00 4.57 -3.06
CA PHE A 60 -2.08 5.68 -2.83
C PHE A 60 -0.88 5.15 -2.06
N VAL A 61 0.31 5.29 -2.65
CA VAL A 61 1.55 4.76 -2.10
C VAL A 61 2.42 5.90 -1.62
N VAL A 62 2.95 5.79 -0.40
CA VAL A 62 3.96 6.71 0.08
C VAL A 62 5.28 6.47 -0.67
N ALA A 63 5.76 7.48 -1.39
CA ALA A 63 6.93 7.33 -2.25
C ALA A 63 8.18 6.82 -1.52
N SER A 64 8.40 7.26 -0.27
CA SER A 64 9.55 6.83 0.55
C SER A 64 9.50 5.36 0.96
N ASP A 65 8.39 4.64 0.73
CA ASP A 65 8.37 3.18 0.90
C ASP A 65 8.95 2.42 -0.31
N LEU A 66 9.20 3.11 -1.43
CA LEU A 66 9.66 2.53 -2.69
C LEU A 66 11.08 2.94 -3.09
N VAL A 67 11.74 3.78 -2.29
CA VAL A 67 13.08 4.28 -2.55
C VAL A 67 13.88 4.26 -1.25
N ALA A 68 15.20 4.06 -1.36
CA ALA A 68 16.09 4.22 -0.23
C ALA A 68 16.28 5.72 0.03
N THR A 69 15.89 6.21 1.21
CA THR A 69 16.09 7.60 1.60
C THR A 69 16.63 7.68 3.02
N ASP A 70 17.60 8.57 3.24
CA ASP A 70 18.15 8.85 4.57
C ASP A 70 17.20 9.72 5.42
N GLU A 71 16.12 10.22 4.83
CA GLU A 71 15.09 11.02 5.49
C GLU A 71 13.87 10.17 5.87
N GLY A 72 13.37 10.33 7.10
CA GLY A 72 12.04 9.85 7.49
C GLY A 72 11.87 8.34 7.74
N GLY A 73 12.95 7.59 7.97
CA GLY A 73 12.88 6.18 8.38
C GLY A 73 12.37 5.23 7.28
N ALA A 74 12.68 5.53 6.02
CA ALA A 74 12.34 4.71 4.85
C ALA A 74 12.90 3.28 4.96
N ALA A 75 12.44 2.41 4.05
CA ALA A 75 12.96 1.05 3.93
C ALA A 75 14.50 1.06 3.90
N THR A 76 15.10 0.44 4.91
CA THR A 76 16.54 0.53 5.20
C THR A 76 17.37 -0.46 4.37
N SER A 77 16.73 -1.40 3.67
CA SER A 77 17.39 -2.40 2.83
C SER A 77 16.86 -2.38 1.40
N SER A 78 17.77 -2.46 0.42
CA SER A 78 17.45 -2.51 -1.01
C SER A 78 16.53 -3.68 -1.38
N GLU A 79 16.63 -4.81 -0.69
CA GLU A 79 15.81 -6.01 -0.93
C GLU A 79 14.32 -5.77 -0.64
N SER A 80 14.01 -5.09 0.47
CA SER A 80 12.61 -4.78 0.83
C SER A 80 11.99 -3.77 -0.16
N ILE A 81 12.79 -2.84 -0.67
CA ILE A 81 12.37 -1.87 -1.69
C ILE A 81 12.05 -2.59 -3.02
N GLU A 82 12.94 -3.46 -3.47
CA GLU A 82 12.75 -4.24 -4.71
C GLU A 82 11.48 -5.08 -4.64
N GLN A 83 11.22 -5.73 -3.50
CA GLN A 83 10.01 -6.51 -3.29
C GLN A 83 8.73 -5.66 -3.40
N ARG A 84 8.73 -4.46 -2.80
CA ARG A 84 7.58 -3.53 -2.86
C ARG A 84 7.36 -3.00 -4.28
N GLN A 85 8.44 -2.64 -4.98
CA GLN A 85 8.36 -2.24 -6.38
C GLN A 85 7.82 -3.37 -7.26
N GLN A 86 8.21 -4.62 -7.00
CA GLN A 86 7.69 -5.77 -7.72
C GLN A 86 6.20 -5.99 -7.47
N THR A 87 5.74 -5.86 -6.22
CA THR A 87 4.30 -5.89 -5.88
C THR A 87 3.53 -4.82 -6.65
N LEU A 88 4.05 -3.59 -6.74
CA LEU A 88 3.39 -2.52 -7.50
C LEU A 88 3.32 -2.82 -9.00
N ARG A 89 4.40 -3.35 -9.59
CA ARG A 89 4.36 -3.78 -11.00
C ARG A 89 3.28 -4.83 -11.25
N GLN A 90 3.09 -5.74 -10.30
CA GLN A 90 2.01 -6.73 -10.36
C GLN A 90 0.63 -6.06 -10.28
N MET A 91 0.43 -5.12 -9.35
CA MET A 91 -0.84 -4.37 -9.23
C MET A 91 -1.21 -3.68 -10.54
N ILE A 92 -0.25 -2.99 -11.17
CA ILE A 92 -0.44 -2.31 -12.45
C ILE A 92 -0.78 -3.30 -13.56
N ALA A 93 -0.07 -4.43 -13.63
CA ALA A 93 -0.31 -5.46 -14.63
C ALA A 93 -1.70 -6.12 -14.50
N GLU A 94 -2.21 -6.24 -13.28
CA GLU A 94 -3.53 -6.83 -12.99
C GLU A 94 -4.69 -5.82 -13.11
N GLY A 95 -4.39 -4.53 -13.34
CA GLY A 95 -5.40 -3.48 -13.51
C GLY A 95 -6.09 -3.07 -12.21
N HIS A 96 -5.38 -3.21 -11.09
CA HIS A 96 -5.80 -2.75 -9.76
C HIS A 96 -5.52 -1.27 -9.54
#